data_AF-A0A741LJK2-F1
#
_entry.id   AF-A0A741LJK2-F1
#
_cell.length_a   1.000
_cell.length_b   1.000
_cell.length_c   1.000
_cell.angle_alpha   90.00
_cell.angle_beta   90.00
_cell.angle_gamma   90.00
#
_symmetry.space_group_name_H-M   'P 1'
#
loop_
_entity.id
_entity.type
_entity.pdbx_description
1 polymer ?
#
loop_
_entity_poly.entity_id
_entity_poly.type
_entity_poly.pdbx_seq_one_letter_code
_entity_poly.pdbx_strand_id
1 'polypeptide(L)' 'MPVTIVSPSAGAVKPHKHKRISRAELSASEIKPELKAFGRHIARRVCKGRGVHIPAMKNDALGQVLRTLKLKRGL' A
#
# COMPACT_ATOMS: atom_id res chain seq x y z
N MET A 1 16.93 -38.69 -6.31
CA MET A 1 16.68 -38.38 -4.88
C MET A 1 15.78 -37.15 -4.83
N PRO A 2 14.51 -37.24 -4.42
CA PRO A 2 13.65 -36.06 -4.32
C PRO A 2 14.09 -35.21 -3.11
N VAL A 3 14.29 -33.92 -3.33
CA VAL A 3 14.60 -32.97 -2.25
C VAL A 3 13.28 -32.60 -1.59
N THR A 4 12.99 -33.21 -0.43
CA THR A 4 11.80 -32.88 0.36
C THR A 4 12.05 -31.55 1.08
N ILE A 5 11.40 -30.47 0.61
CA ILE A 5 11.44 -29.18 1.30
C ILE A 5 10.57 -29.29 2.56
N VAL A 6 11.20 -29.46 3.71
CA VAL A 6 10.52 -29.45 5.01
C VAL A 6 10.48 -28.01 5.51
N SER A 7 9.27 -27.44 5.62
CA SER A 7 9.09 -26.12 6.22
C SER A 7 9.53 -26.13 7.68
N PRO A 8 10.34 -25.15 8.14
CA PRO A 8 10.79 -25.10 9.53
C PRO A 8 9.60 -24.93 10.48
N SER A 9 9.65 -25.64 11.60
CA SER A 9 8.67 -25.50 12.69
C SER A 9 8.68 -24.08 13.25
N ALA A 10 7.54 -23.59 13.76
CA ALA A 10 7.40 -22.23 14.28
C ALA A 10 8.41 -21.89 15.39
N GLY A 11 8.88 -22.88 16.15
CA GLY A 11 9.93 -22.71 17.18
C GLY A 11 11.35 -22.57 16.62
N ALA A 12 11.60 -22.97 15.37
CA ALA A 12 12.91 -22.87 14.71
C ALA A 12 13.13 -21.49 14.03
N VAL A 13 12.08 -20.69 13.89
CA VAL A 13 12.14 -19.37 13.26
C VAL A 13 12.31 -18.30 14.33
N LYS A 14 13.45 -17.59 14.34
CA LYS A 14 13.63 -16.44 15.22
C LYS A 14 12.60 -15.35 14.86
N PRO A 15 11.89 -14.75 15.83
CA PRO A 15 10.92 -13.70 15.55
C PRO A 15 11.64 -12.46 15.00
N HIS A 16 11.58 -12.26 13.69
CA HIS A 16 12.11 -11.07 13.05
C HIS A 16 11.08 -9.94 13.14
N LYS A 17 11.32 -8.97 14.02
CA LYS A 17 10.46 -7.79 14.16
C LYS A 17 10.81 -6.77 13.08
N HIS A 18 10.05 -6.72 12.00
CA HIS A 18 10.13 -5.61 11.05
C HIS A 18 9.75 -4.29 11.72
N LYS A 19 10.68 -3.32 11.76
CA LYS A 19 10.42 -1.99 12.30
C LYS A 19 9.48 -1.24 11.36
N ARG A 20 8.25 -0.99 11.80
CA ARG A 20 7.29 -0.14 11.07
C ARG A 20 7.72 1.32 11.18
N ILE A 21 7.79 2.00 10.04
CA ILE A 21 8.04 3.44 9.98
C ILE A 21 6.70 4.14 10.16
N SER A 22 6.54 4.85 11.28
CA SER A 22 5.42 5.79 11.46
C SER A 22 5.71 7.05 10.63
N ARG A 23 4.72 7.52 9.87
CA ARG A 23 4.82 8.74 9.06
C ARG A 23 3.81 9.74 9.55
N ALA A 24 4.18 11.03 9.48
CA ALA A 24 3.31 12.13 9.82
C ALA A 24 2.02 12.10 8.99
N GLU A 25 0.93 12.51 9.62
CA GLU A 25 -0.38 12.47 8.99
C GLU A 25 -0.55 13.65 8.02
N LEU A 26 -0.46 13.39 6.71
CA LEU A 26 -0.62 14.42 5.67
C LEU A 26 -2.05 14.99 5.64
N SER A 27 -2.20 16.32 5.66
CA SER A 27 -3.53 16.93 5.55
C SER A 27 -4.12 16.73 4.15
N ALA A 28 -5.46 16.79 4.01
CA ALA A 28 -6.12 16.59 2.71
C ALA A 28 -5.79 17.70 1.68
N SER A 29 -5.40 18.89 2.16
CA SER A 29 -4.97 20.05 1.37
C SER A 29 -3.54 19.94 0.86
N GLU A 30 -2.67 19.21 1.56
CA GLU A 30 -1.26 18.99 1.16
C GLU A 30 -1.10 17.96 0.03
N ILE A 31 -2.16 17.22 -0.30
CA ILE A 31 -2.13 16.21 -1.35
C ILE A 31 -2.05 16.89 -2.72
N LYS A 32 -1.01 16.58 -3.49
CA LYS A 32 -0.85 17.07 -4.86
C LYS A 32 -2.09 16.71 -5.70
N PRO A 33 -2.65 17.65 -6.47
CA PRO A 33 -3.86 17.43 -7.25
C PRO A 33 -3.79 16.20 -8.18
N GLU A 34 -2.64 15.98 -8.81
CA GLU A 34 -2.39 14.83 -9.69
C GLU A 34 -2.52 13.49 -8.96
N LEU A 35 -1.91 13.38 -7.78
CA LEU A 35 -1.94 12.17 -6.95
C LEU A 35 -3.33 11.94 -6.36
N LYS A 36 -4.04 13.02 -6.04
CA LYS A 36 -5.45 12.97 -5.64
C LYS A 36 -6.35 12.46 -6.78
N ALA A 37 -6.12 12.94 -8.01
CA ALA A 37 -6.85 12.46 -9.18
C ALA A 37 -6.55 10.98 -9.47
N PHE A 38 -5.29 10.57 -9.34
CA PHE A 38 -4.88 9.17 -9.50
C PHE A 38 -5.50 8.26 -8.44
N GLY A 39 -5.47 8.64 -7.15
CA GLY A 39 -6.16 7.91 -6.09
C GLY A 39 -7.66 7.75 -6.35
N ARG A 40 -8.32 8.81 -6.86
CA ARG A 40 -9.73 8.74 -7.28
C ARG A 40 -9.95 7.82 -8.49
N HIS A 41 -9.02 7.78 -9.43
CA HIS A 41 -9.07 6.85 -10.54
C HIS A 41 -9.00 5.39 -10.05
N ILE A 42 -8.07 5.09 -9.14
CA ILE A 42 -7.94 3.76 -8.52
C ILE A 42 -9.25 3.38 -7.83
N ALA A 43 -9.78 4.23 -6.95
CA ALA A 43 -11.02 3.95 -6.25
C ALA A 43 -12.18 3.62 -7.21
N ARG A 44 -12.34 4.41 -8.28
CA ARG A 44 -13.38 4.17 -9.30
C ARG A 44 -13.20 2.86 -10.05
N ARG A 45 -11.96 2.47 -10.38
CA ARG A 45 -11.66 1.21 -11.08
C ARG A 45 -11.90 0.01 -10.19
N VAL A 46 -11.50 0.08 -8.93
CA VAL A 46 -11.75 -0.96 -7.92
C VAL A 46 -13.25 -1.16 -7.69
N CYS A 47 -14.05 -0.09 -7.58
CA CYS A 47 -15.52 -0.21 -7.52
C CYS A 47 -16.13 -0.92 -8.73
N LYS A 48 -15.46 -0.88 -9.89
CA LYS A 48 -15.87 -1.58 -11.11
C LYS A 48 -15.26 -2.98 -11.24
N GLY A 49 -14.59 -3.50 -10.19
CA GLY A 49 -13.91 -4.79 -10.20
C GLY A 49 -12.67 -4.84 -11.12
N ARG A 50 -12.12 -3.69 -11.52
CA ARG A 50 -10.99 -3.62 -12.45
C ARG A 50 -9.69 -3.26 -11.73
N GLY A 51 -8.64 -4.02 -12.00
CA GLY A 51 -7.28 -3.68 -11.60
C GLY A 51 -6.79 -2.37 -12.25
N VAL A 52 -5.80 -1.74 -11.61
CA VAL A 52 -5.08 -0.55 -12.10
C VAL A 52 -3.59 -0.82 -12.03
N HIS A 53 -2.88 -0.48 -13.12
CA HIS A 53 -1.42 -0.54 -13.15
C HIS A 53 -0.84 0.59 -12.29
N ILE A 54 0.02 0.26 -11.34
CA ILE A 54 0.69 1.22 -10.47
C ILE A 54 2.11 1.46 -11.02
N PRO A 55 2.40 2.67 -11.54
CA PRO A 55 3.74 2.97 -12.04
C PRO A 55 4.75 3.07 -10.89
N ALA A 56 6.03 2.92 -11.23
CA ALA A 56 7.10 3.21 -10.29
C ALA A 56 7.02 4.69 -9.84
N MET A 57 6.99 4.91 -8.53
CA MET A 57 6.92 6.25 -7.95
C MET A 57 7.62 6.29 -6.59
N LYS A 58 7.97 7.49 -6.14
CA LYS A 58 8.58 7.70 -4.82
C LYS A 58 7.60 7.38 -3.69
N ASN A 59 8.13 6.99 -2.54
CA ASN A 59 7.34 6.66 -1.35
C ASN A 59 6.40 7.79 -0.90
N ASP A 60 6.82 9.05 -1.06
CA ASP A 60 5.98 10.20 -0.70
C ASP A 60 4.77 10.34 -1.61
N ALA A 61 4.98 10.10 -2.92
CA ALA A 61 3.90 10.12 -3.89
C ALA A 61 2.91 8.98 -3.62
N LEU A 62 3.43 7.78 -3.35
CA LEU A 62 2.59 6.64 -2.96
C LEU A 62 1.82 6.92 -1.66
N GLY A 63 2.45 7.54 -0.67
CA GLY A 63 1.82 7.94 0.58
C GLY A 63 0.62 8.89 0.37
N GLN A 64 0.76 9.86 -0.53
CA GLN A 64 -0.33 10.78 -0.90
C GLN A 64 -1.50 10.06 -1.61
N VAL A 65 -1.19 9.11 -2.50
CA VAL A 65 -2.21 8.28 -3.16
C VAL A 65 -2.96 7.43 -2.14
N LEU A 66 -2.23 6.74 -1.24
CA LEU A 66 -2.83 5.93 -0.18
C LEU A 66 -3.66 6.78 0.79
N ARG A 67 -3.22 8.00 1.11
CA ARG A 67 -4.01 8.94 1.91
C ARG A 67 -5.32 9.29 1.21
N THR A 68 -5.29 9.58 -0.09
CA THR A 68 -6.50 9.84 -0.87
C THR A 68 -7.48 8.67 -0.82
N LEU A 69 -6.98 7.42 -0.93
CA LEU A 69 -7.82 6.23 -0.82
C LEU A 69 -8.43 6.08 0.57
N LYS A 70 -7.66 6.37 1.63
CA LYS A 70 -8.15 6.33 3.01
C LYS A 70 -9.27 7.35 3.24
N LEU A 71 -9.10 8.58 2.74
CA LEU A 71 -10.13 9.63 2.80
C LEU A 71 -11.40 9.23 2.03
N LYS A 72 -11.27 8.52 0.91
CA LYS A 72 -12.43 8.08 0.12
C LYS A 72 -13.13 6.85 0.73
N ARG A 73 -12.42 6.01 1.48
CA ARG A 73 -12.99 4.84 2.18
C ARG A 73 -13.81 5.20 3.43
N GLY A 74 -13.55 6.37 4.02
CA GLY A 74 -14.31 6.89 5.17
C GLY A 74 -15.54 7.72 4.79
N LEU A 75 -15.89 7.75 3.50
CA LEU A 75 -17.11 8.34 2.92
C LEU A 75 -17.96 7.24 2.32
#